data_AF-A0A7S4VZF2-F1
#
_entry.id   AF-A0A7S4VZF2-F1
#
_cell.length_a   1.000
_cell.length_b   1.000
_cell.length_c   1.000
_cell.angle_alpha   90.00
_cell.angle_beta   90.00
_cell.angle_gamma   90.00
#
_symmetry.space_group_name_H-M   'P 1'
#
loop_
_entity.id
_entity.type
_entity.pdbx_description
1 polymer ?
#
loop_
_entity_poly.entity_id
_entity_poly.type
_entity_poly.pdbx_seq_one_letter_code
_entity_poly.pdbx_strand_id
1 'polypeptide(L)'
;EFLHAKPGECPNDSFLYALANSLESVAKEERGQGKGGAGTVFRWGIHENTILSTLLKKQKNADSLSIPTEKEKKMRQLLSSLLVGGTHEMVDLMKMAQKGYYVSGSDGSVSIKKLLKPTMNVSSKLQHLYGDKNFDNGEGEKILYSSSNFTNVKWWQSEEQDNGKMNEDEHDGNPSGVKDPYCLLESFQKEGAGKRNTDLAVINGGSAISAYHTLQCKTITTDARVAIENSLLQYCELDTLAMVMIVQAWRGFLEEDE
;
A
#
# COMPACT_ATOMS: atom_id res chain seq x y z
N GLU A 1 9.15 -1.98 -7.09
CA GLU A 1 8.71 -0.58 -7.02
C GLU A 1 8.71 0.05 -8.42
N PHE A 2 7.84 1.03 -8.68
CA PHE A 2 7.80 1.79 -9.94
C PHE A 2 7.28 3.20 -9.69
N LEU A 3 8.01 4.21 -10.15
CA LEU A 3 7.57 5.61 -10.23
C LEU A 3 8.12 6.24 -11.50
N HIS A 4 7.26 6.88 -12.28
CA HIS A 4 7.64 7.55 -13.53
C HIS A 4 7.57 9.07 -13.37
N ALA A 5 8.66 9.69 -12.93
CA ALA A 5 8.68 11.12 -12.57
C ALA A 5 9.17 12.07 -13.69
N LYS A 6 9.53 11.54 -14.88
CA LYS A 6 10.08 12.36 -15.96
C LYS A 6 9.00 13.28 -16.58
N PRO A 7 9.18 14.61 -16.55
CA PRO A 7 8.16 15.55 -17.01
C PRO A 7 7.80 15.41 -18.50
N GLY A 8 6.51 15.31 -18.79
CA GLY A 8 5.98 15.31 -20.16
C GLY A 8 6.03 13.97 -20.88
N GLU A 9 6.44 12.91 -20.19
CA GLU A 9 6.40 11.54 -20.72
C GLU A 9 5.16 10.81 -20.21
N CYS A 10 4.57 9.97 -21.07
CA CYS A 10 3.41 9.16 -20.70
C CYS A 10 3.88 7.87 -20.01
N PRO A 11 3.45 7.59 -18.76
CA PRO A 11 3.99 6.47 -18.00
C PRO A 11 3.33 5.12 -18.34
N ASN A 12 2.27 5.11 -19.14
CA ASN A 12 1.35 3.97 -19.27
C ASN A 12 2.04 2.67 -19.68
N ASP A 13 2.82 2.69 -20.76
CA ASP A 13 3.44 1.46 -21.27
C ASP A 13 4.54 0.98 -20.33
N SER A 14 5.40 1.89 -19.86
CA SER A 14 6.44 1.61 -18.87
C SER A 14 5.85 1.00 -17.59
N PHE A 15 4.71 1.51 -17.14
CA PHE A 15 3.98 0.98 -15.98
C PHE A 15 3.47 -0.45 -16.24
N LEU A 16 2.81 -0.70 -17.37
CA LEU A 16 2.30 -2.03 -17.70
C LEU A 16 3.43 -3.07 -17.77
N TYR A 17 4.58 -2.72 -18.36
CA TYR A 17 5.73 -3.62 -18.38
C TYR A 17 6.32 -3.85 -16.99
N ALA A 18 6.47 -2.80 -16.17
CA ALA A 18 6.98 -2.94 -14.81
C ALA A 18 6.06 -3.81 -13.95
N LEU A 19 4.75 -3.61 -14.06
CA LEU A 19 3.74 -4.41 -13.36
C LEU A 19 3.81 -5.88 -13.80
N ALA A 20 3.81 -6.16 -15.10
CA ALA A 20 3.91 -7.53 -15.60
C ALA A 20 5.20 -8.24 -15.18
N ASN A 21 6.33 -7.52 -15.18
CA ASN A 21 7.60 -8.08 -14.70
C ASN A 21 7.55 -8.40 -13.20
N SER A 22 6.89 -7.56 -12.39
CA SER A 22 6.74 -7.82 -10.95
C SER A 22 5.85 -9.02 -10.64
N LEU A 23 5.00 -9.42 -11.58
CA LEU A 23 4.04 -10.52 -11.46
C LEU A 23 4.45 -11.76 -12.26
N GLU A 24 5.67 -11.80 -12.78
CA GLU A 24 6.13 -12.90 -13.64
C GLU A 24 6.18 -14.24 -12.88
N SER A 25 6.47 -14.22 -11.56
CA SER A 25 6.47 -15.43 -10.73
C SER A 25 5.07 -16.04 -10.60
N VAL A 26 4.05 -15.20 -10.39
CA VAL A 26 2.64 -15.62 -10.34
C VAL A 26 2.24 -16.33 -11.63
N ALA A 27 2.71 -15.83 -12.78
CA ALA A 27 2.46 -16.42 -14.10
C ALA A 27 3.19 -17.75 -14.35
N LYS A 28 4.30 -18.01 -13.65
CA LYS A 28 5.12 -19.23 -13.82
C LYS A 28 4.54 -20.42 -13.03
N GLU A 29 3.91 -20.15 -11.89
CA GLU A 29 3.35 -21.18 -11.01
C GLU A 29 2.06 -21.81 -11.56
N GLU A 30 1.26 -21.06 -12.33
CA GLU A 30 0.10 -21.61 -13.07
C GLU A 30 0.50 -22.69 -14.11
N ARG A 31 1.77 -22.74 -14.51
CA ARG A 31 2.29 -23.68 -15.54
C ARG A 31 2.93 -24.95 -14.99
N GLY A 32 2.77 -25.24 -13.69
CA GLY A 32 3.07 -26.55 -13.11
C GLY A 32 4.54 -26.87 -12.82
N GLN A 33 5.38 -25.88 -12.45
CA GLN A 33 6.81 -26.09 -12.12
C GLN A 33 7.25 -25.60 -10.73
N GLY A 34 6.36 -25.59 -9.73
CA GLY A 34 6.73 -25.31 -8.33
C GLY A 34 5.89 -26.14 -7.35
N LYS A 35 6.47 -26.55 -6.22
CA LYS A 35 5.77 -27.27 -5.13
C LYS A 35 4.84 -26.37 -4.28
N GLY A 36 4.50 -25.18 -4.76
CA GLY A 36 3.49 -24.29 -4.18
C GLY A 36 2.55 -23.84 -5.30
N GLY A 37 1.25 -23.80 -5.05
CA GLY A 37 0.27 -23.31 -6.03
C GLY A 37 0.52 -21.84 -6.39
N ALA A 38 -0.08 -21.38 -7.50
CA ALA A 38 0.06 -20.01 -7.97
C ALA A 38 -0.30 -18.99 -6.87
N GLY A 39 0.64 -18.09 -6.57
CA GLY A 39 0.42 -17.01 -5.59
C GLY A 39 -0.82 -16.17 -5.89
N THR A 40 -1.48 -15.65 -4.86
CA THR A 40 -2.67 -14.80 -5.01
C THR A 40 -2.29 -13.33 -5.14
N VAL A 41 -2.89 -12.62 -6.10
CA VAL A 41 -2.72 -11.17 -6.27
C VAL A 41 -3.88 -10.44 -5.62
N PHE A 42 -3.56 -9.50 -4.73
CA PHE A 42 -4.56 -8.68 -4.02
C PHE A 42 -4.74 -7.32 -4.67
N ARG A 43 -5.93 -6.74 -4.46
CA ARG A 43 -6.23 -5.32 -4.69
C ARG A 43 -7.14 -4.79 -3.58
N TRP A 44 -7.02 -3.49 -3.28
CA TRP A 44 -7.95 -2.81 -2.39
C TRP A 44 -9.04 -2.09 -3.20
N GLY A 45 -10.14 -2.79 -3.51
CA GLY A 45 -11.28 -2.22 -4.24
C GLY A 45 -11.16 -2.26 -5.76
N ILE A 46 -12.23 -1.82 -6.45
CA ILE A 46 -12.42 -1.96 -7.91
C ILE A 46 -11.69 -0.92 -8.76
N HIS A 47 -11.16 0.12 -8.14
CA HIS A 47 -10.49 1.21 -8.85
C HIS A 47 -9.27 0.69 -9.65
N GLU A 48 -8.39 -0.09 -9.02
CA GLU A 48 -7.19 -0.64 -9.67
C GLU A 48 -7.50 -1.49 -10.90
N ASN A 49 -8.53 -2.34 -10.79
CA ASN A 49 -9.01 -3.13 -11.92
C ASN A 49 -9.52 -2.25 -13.07
N THR A 50 -10.23 -1.17 -12.74
CA THR A 50 -10.78 -0.23 -13.72
C THR A 50 -9.67 0.53 -14.45
N ILE A 51 -8.65 0.99 -13.72
CA ILE A 51 -7.47 1.66 -14.30
C ILE A 51 -6.70 0.70 -15.19
N LEU A 52 -6.36 -0.49 -14.70
CA LEU A 52 -5.62 -1.50 -15.49
C LEU A 52 -6.37 -1.91 -16.76
N SER A 53 -7.69 -2.13 -16.66
CA SER A 53 -8.55 -2.43 -17.82
C SER A 53 -8.53 -1.29 -18.84
N THR A 54 -8.58 -0.04 -18.37
CA THR A 54 -8.54 1.15 -19.23
C THR A 54 -7.20 1.28 -19.94
N LEU A 55 -6.08 1.07 -19.25
CA LEU A 55 -4.74 1.12 -19.83
C LEU A 55 -4.56 0.04 -20.91
N LEU A 56 -4.96 -1.20 -20.63
CA LEU A 56 -4.89 -2.30 -21.59
C LEU A 56 -5.75 -2.04 -22.83
N LYS A 57 -6.95 -1.48 -22.67
CA LYS A 57 -7.82 -1.07 -23.79
C LYS A 57 -7.18 0.02 -24.65
N LYS A 58 -6.65 1.08 -24.03
CA LYS A 58 -5.95 2.16 -24.75
C LYS A 58 -4.79 1.62 -25.56
N GLN A 59 -4.00 0.74 -24.96
CA GLN A 59 -2.86 0.13 -25.62
C GLN A 59 -3.31 -0.79 -26.77
N LYS A 60 -4.42 -1.55 -26.65
CA LYS A 60 -4.96 -2.37 -27.76
C LYS A 60 -5.45 -1.52 -28.94
N ASN A 61 -6.05 -0.36 -28.65
CA ASN A 61 -6.51 0.54 -29.70
C ASN A 61 -5.35 1.18 -30.46
N ALA A 62 -4.23 1.46 -29.79
CA ALA A 62 -3.01 1.96 -30.42
C ALA A 62 -2.39 0.93 -31.40
N ASP A 63 -2.46 -0.37 -31.07
CA ASP A 63 -1.99 -1.47 -31.93
C ASP A 63 -2.76 -1.59 -33.26
N SER A 64 -3.88 -0.89 -33.45
CA SER A 64 -4.53 -0.83 -34.78
C SER A 64 -3.61 -0.24 -35.87
N LEU A 65 -2.48 0.35 -35.46
CA LEU A 65 -1.48 0.98 -36.32
C LEU A 65 -0.17 0.16 -36.46
N SER A 66 0.02 -0.94 -35.72
CA SER A 66 1.25 -1.75 -35.78
C SER A 66 1.08 -3.18 -35.26
N ILE A 67 1.95 -4.10 -35.70
CA ILE A 67 1.92 -5.50 -35.24
C ILE A 67 2.54 -5.58 -33.83
N PRO A 68 1.83 -6.10 -32.81
CA PRO A 68 2.35 -6.21 -31.46
C PRO A 68 3.49 -7.24 -31.38
N THR A 69 4.53 -6.91 -30.64
CA THR A 69 5.64 -7.80 -30.30
C THR A 69 5.18 -8.96 -29.40
N GLU A 70 5.93 -10.06 -29.40
CA GLU A 70 5.66 -11.19 -28.50
C GLU A 70 5.73 -10.81 -27.01
N LYS A 71 6.57 -9.83 -26.67
CA LYS A 71 6.67 -9.30 -25.31
C LYS A 71 5.37 -8.59 -24.90
N GLU A 72 4.81 -7.77 -25.79
CA GLU A 72 3.54 -7.07 -25.56
C GLU A 72 2.39 -8.05 -25.40
N LYS A 73 2.32 -9.07 -26.25
CA LYS A 73 1.29 -10.11 -26.15
C LYS A 73 1.34 -10.83 -24.81
N LYS A 74 2.53 -11.25 -24.36
CA LYS A 74 2.72 -11.91 -23.06
C LYS A 74 2.31 -11.00 -21.89
N MET A 75 2.75 -9.74 -21.91
CA MET A 75 2.38 -8.75 -20.91
C MET A 75 0.86 -8.55 -20.84
N ARG A 76 0.21 -8.35 -21.99
CA ARG A 76 -1.25 -8.17 -22.09
C ARG A 76 -2.00 -9.40 -21.60
N GLN A 77 -1.54 -10.60 -21.96
CA GLN A 77 -2.15 -11.85 -21.54
C GLN A 77 -2.12 -11.99 -20.02
N LEU A 78 -0.94 -11.77 -19.41
CA LEU A 78 -0.79 -11.81 -17.96
C LEU A 78 -1.67 -10.76 -17.26
N LEU A 79 -1.60 -9.50 -17.68
CA LEU A 79 -2.37 -8.45 -16.99
C LEU A 79 -3.89 -8.60 -17.22
N SER A 80 -4.31 -9.19 -18.34
CA SER A 80 -5.73 -9.47 -18.59
C SER A 80 -6.25 -10.64 -17.75
N SER A 81 -5.43 -11.63 -17.41
CA SER A 81 -5.87 -12.74 -16.55
C SER A 81 -6.20 -12.29 -15.13
N LEU A 82 -5.61 -11.18 -14.69
CA LEU A 82 -5.82 -10.57 -13.39
C LEU A 82 -7.09 -9.71 -13.27
N LEU A 83 -7.68 -9.33 -14.39
CA LEU A 83 -8.89 -8.51 -14.39
C LEU A 83 -10.12 -9.32 -13.97
N VAL A 84 -11.18 -8.62 -13.58
CA VAL A 84 -12.48 -9.24 -13.28
C VAL A 84 -12.94 -10.15 -14.43
N GLY A 85 -13.22 -11.42 -14.11
CA GLY A 85 -13.58 -12.47 -15.07
C GLY A 85 -12.39 -13.12 -15.80
N GLY A 86 -11.15 -12.74 -15.46
CA GLY A 86 -9.93 -13.38 -15.95
C GLY A 86 -9.63 -14.70 -15.24
N THR A 87 -8.63 -15.44 -15.74
CA THR A 87 -8.29 -16.79 -15.22
C THR A 87 -7.64 -16.75 -13.83
N HIS A 88 -7.10 -15.61 -13.41
CA HIS A 88 -6.44 -15.40 -12.11
C HIS A 88 -6.86 -14.06 -11.52
N GLU A 89 -8.16 -13.80 -11.47
CA GLU A 89 -8.73 -12.52 -11.03
C GLU A 89 -8.14 -12.06 -9.68
N MET A 90 -7.72 -10.78 -9.62
CA MET A 90 -7.25 -10.17 -8.38
C MET A 90 -8.33 -10.20 -7.30
N VAL A 91 -7.97 -10.72 -6.12
CA VAL A 91 -8.84 -10.78 -4.96
C VAL A 91 -9.06 -9.38 -4.39
N ASP A 92 -10.33 -9.01 -4.26
CA ASP A 92 -10.76 -7.69 -3.77
C ASP A 92 -10.90 -7.70 -2.24
N LEU A 93 -9.87 -7.19 -1.55
CA LEU A 93 -9.83 -7.16 -0.09
C LEU A 93 -10.94 -6.27 0.51
N MET A 94 -11.34 -5.21 -0.18
CA MET A 94 -12.41 -4.31 0.27
C MET A 94 -13.76 -5.05 0.29
N LYS A 95 -14.04 -5.89 -0.72
CA LYS A 95 -15.25 -6.73 -0.72
C LYS A 95 -15.24 -7.78 0.40
N MET A 96 -14.07 -8.32 0.75
CA MET A 96 -13.96 -9.24 1.88
C MET A 96 -14.24 -8.51 3.20
N ALA A 97 -13.64 -7.33 3.40
CA ALA A 97 -13.90 -6.50 4.57
C ALA A 97 -15.39 -6.17 4.71
N GLN A 98 -16.04 -5.73 3.62
CA GLN A 98 -17.48 -5.41 3.60
C GLN A 98 -18.39 -6.56 4.02
N LYS A 99 -17.98 -7.80 3.76
CA LYS A 99 -18.83 -8.98 4.00
C LYS A 99 -18.57 -9.66 5.33
N GLY A 100 -17.36 -9.53 5.88
CA GLY A 100 -16.91 -10.43 6.94
C GLY A 100 -16.00 -9.80 7.98
N TYR A 101 -15.77 -8.49 7.97
CA TYR A 101 -14.90 -7.86 8.95
C TYR A 101 -15.49 -6.56 9.50
N TYR A 102 -15.72 -6.55 10.80
CA TYR A 102 -16.19 -5.40 11.57
C TYR A 102 -15.30 -5.22 12.78
N VAL A 103 -14.79 -4.00 12.97
CA VAL A 103 -13.93 -3.65 14.09
C VAL A 103 -14.34 -2.30 14.65
N SER A 104 -14.39 -2.18 15.97
CA SER A 104 -14.75 -0.93 16.65
C SER A 104 -13.74 0.18 16.32
N GLY A 105 -14.20 1.42 16.15
CA GLY A 105 -13.39 2.56 15.72
C GLY A 105 -13.19 2.69 14.20
N SER A 106 -13.78 1.81 13.39
CA SER A 106 -13.83 1.96 11.93
C SER A 106 -15.02 2.76 11.41
N ASP A 107 -16.01 3.06 12.26
CA ASP A 107 -17.28 3.73 11.92
C ASP A 107 -18.04 3.06 10.76
N GLY A 108 -17.88 1.74 10.60
CA GLY A 108 -18.45 0.98 9.47
C GLY A 108 -17.79 1.27 8.12
N SER A 109 -16.71 2.06 8.09
CA SER A 109 -15.91 2.29 6.90
C SER A 109 -15.11 1.05 6.52
N VAL A 110 -14.96 0.83 5.22
CA VAL A 110 -14.14 -0.23 4.64
C VAL A 110 -12.96 0.31 3.82
N SER A 111 -12.67 1.61 3.95
CA SER A 111 -11.45 2.17 3.37
C SER A 111 -10.23 1.67 4.15
N ILE A 112 -9.14 1.38 3.44
CA ILE A 112 -7.91 0.82 4.03
C ILE A 112 -7.41 1.65 5.20
N LYS A 113 -7.38 2.98 5.03
CA LYS A 113 -6.94 3.94 6.04
C LYS A 113 -7.80 3.92 7.31
N LYS A 114 -9.12 3.84 7.16
CA LYS A 114 -10.05 3.80 8.31
C LYS A 114 -10.10 2.43 8.97
N LEU A 115 -9.73 1.35 8.27
CA LEU A 115 -9.68 0.01 8.84
C LEU A 115 -8.34 -0.30 9.53
N LEU A 116 -7.23 0.25 9.06
CA LEU A 116 -5.90 -0.16 9.51
C LEU A 116 -5.66 0.08 11.01
N LYS A 117 -5.84 1.31 11.51
CA LYS A 117 -5.63 1.63 12.94
C LYS A 117 -6.51 0.75 13.86
N PRO A 118 -7.85 0.68 13.66
CA PRO A 118 -8.70 -0.22 14.42
C PRO A 118 -8.26 -1.69 14.39
N THR A 119 -7.82 -2.19 13.23
CA THR A 119 -7.33 -3.57 13.07
C THR A 119 -6.04 -3.80 13.86
N MET A 120 -5.12 -2.85 13.82
CA MET A 120 -3.87 -2.91 14.58
C MET A 120 -4.09 -2.84 16.09
N ASN A 121 -5.14 -2.14 16.55
CA ASN A 121 -5.50 -2.06 17.96
C ASN A 121 -5.93 -3.43 18.53
N VAL A 122 -6.68 -4.20 17.74
CA VAL A 122 -7.28 -5.47 18.23
C VAL A 122 -6.47 -6.70 17.85
N SER A 123 -5.44 -6.57 17.01
CA SER A 123 -4.66 -7.71 16.53
C SER A 123 -3.37 -7.96 17.32
N SER A 124 -3.40 -9.00 18.17
CA SER A 124 -2.22 -9.49 18.88
C SER A 124 -1.10 -9.88 17.89
N LYS A 125 -1.47 -10.47 16.75
CA LYS A 125 -0.56 -10.85 15.67
C LYS A 125 0.19 -9.64 15.11
N LEU A 126 -0.51 -8.53 14.85
CA LEU A 126 0.14 -7.33 14.33
C LEU A 126 0.98 -6.63 15.39
N GLN A 127 0.53 -6.61 16.65
CA GLN A 127 1.37 -6.14 17.76
C GLN A 127 2.68 -6.92 17.84
N HIS A 128 2.63 -8.25 17.68
CA HIS A 128 3.82 -9.08 17.64
C HIS A 128 4.67 -8.84 16.39
N LEU A 129 4.08 -8.72 15.20
CA LEU A 129 4.85 -8.59 13.94
C LEU A 129 5.45 -7.20 13.71
N TYR A 130 4.85 -6.16 14.29
CA TYR A 130 5.20 -4.76 14.00
C TYR A 130 5.49 -3.92 15.26
N GLY A 131 5.48 -4.56 16.43
CA GLY A 131 5.76 -3.96 17.74
C GLY A 131 6.98 -4.59 18.43
N ASP A 132 6.85 -4.91 19.72
CA ASP A 132 7.91 -5.57 20.52
C ASP A 132 7.54 -7.04 20.79
N LYS A 133 8.49 -7.97 20.65
CA LYS A 133 8.27 -9.35 21.12
C LYS A 133 8.21 -9.38 22.65
N ASN A 134 7.34 -10.18 23.27
CA ASN A 134 7.28 -10.36 24.73
C ASN A 134 6.94 -9.09 25.54
N PHE A 135 5.86 -8.39 25.14
CA PHE A 135 5.36 -7.20 25.84
C PHE A 135 5.08 -7.43 27.34
N ASP A 136 4.79 -8.68 27.75
CA ASP A 136 4.43 -9.03 29.12
C ASP A 136 5.46 -8.65 30.19
N ASN A 137 6.75 -8.50 29.85
CA ASN A 137 7.81 -8.26 30.84
C ASN A 137 8.74 -7.07 30.57
N GLY A 138 8.48 -6.24 29.55
CA GLY A 138 9.25 -5.01 29.27
C GLY A 138 10.67 -5.19 28.70
N GLU A 139 11.11 -6.41 28.39
CA GLU A 139 12.45 -6.73 27.85
C GLU A 139 12.39 -7.42 26.48
N GLY A 140 11.57 -6.88 25.59
CA GLY A 140 11.33 -7.42 24.26
C GLY A 140 12.35 -7.04 23.19
N GLU A 141 12.66 -7.96 22.27
CA GLU A 141 13.35 -7.60 21.02
C GLU A 141 12.42 -6.73 20.16
N LYS A 142 12.87 -5.50 19.86
CA LYS A 142 12.14 -4.54 19.03
C LYS A 142 12.10 -5.04 17.58
N ILE A 143 10.91 -5.27 17.03
CA ILE A 143 10.80 -5.61 15.61
C ILE A 143 10.74 -4.32 14.80
N LEU A 144 11.76 -4.15 13.96
CA LEU A 144 11.94 -2.98 13.13
C LEU A 144 11.71 -3.37 11.67
N TYR A 145 10.72 -2.75 11.05
CA TYR A 145 10.45 -2.86 9.64
C TYR A 145 11.46 -2.03 8.85
N SER A 146 12.13 -2.67 7.89
CA SER A 146 13.06 -2.02 6.98
C SER A 146 12.81 -2.51 5.56
N SER A 147 12.89 -1.58 4.61
CA SER A 147 12.63 -1.78 3.19
C SER A 147 13.44 -0.77 2.37
N SER A 148 13.09 -0.62 1.09
CA SER A 148 13.70 0.41 0.24
C SER A 148 13.31 1.83 0.65
N ASN A 149 12.11 2.06 1.19
CA ASN A 149 11.62 3.41 1.52
C ASN A 149 11.50 3.69 3.01
N PHE A 150 11.65 2.67 3.86
CA PHE A 150 11.60 2.78 5.31
C PHE A 150 12.83 2.16 5.94
N THR A 151 13.42 2.86 6.90
CA THR A 151 14.58 2.36 7.65
C THR A 151 14.22 2.27 9.12
N ASN A 152 14.22 1.06 9.68
CA ASN A 152 14.06 0.79 11.10
C ASN A 152 12.78 1.40 11.71
N VAL A 153 11.66 1.26 11.01
CA VAL A 153 10.36 1.78 11.43
C VAL A 153 9.65 0.76 12.31
N LYS A 154 9.14 1.20 13.46
CA LYS A 154 8.21 0.43 14.30
C LYS A 154 6.80 0.90 13.99
N TRP A 155 5.99 0.10 13.32
CA TRP A 155 4.64 0.51 12.89
C TRP A 155 3.60 0.41 14.00
N TRP A 156 3.77 -0.53 14.93
CA TRP A 156 2.91 -0.63 16.11
C TRP A 156 3.54 0.13 17.27
N GLN A 157 2.95 1.28 17.65
CA GLN A 157 3.42 2.12 18.76
C GLN A 157 2.22 2.51 19.64
N SER A 158 2.31 2.28 20.95
CA SER A 158 1.28 2.75 21.90
C SER A 158 1.28 4.29 21.99
N GLU A 159 0.10 4.89 22.00
CA GLU A 159 -0.11 6.33 22.16
C GLU A 159 0.40 6.86 23.52
N GLU A 160 0.50 6.01 24.55
CA GLU A 160 0.96 6.39 25.90
C GLU A 160 2.46 6.75 25.97
N GLN A 161 3.26 6.37 24.96
CA GLN A 161 4.70 6.68 24.93
C GLN A 161 5.02 8.11 24.47
N ASP A 162 4.02 8.93 24.12
CA ASP A 162 4.20 10.34 23.78
C ASP A 162 3.81 11.23 24.98
N ASN A 163 4.80 11.59 25.80
CA ASN A 163 4.60 12.54 26.90
C ASN A 163 4.15 13.92 26.36
N GLY A 164 2.84 14.20 26.39
CA GLY A 164 2.34 15.54 26.70
C GLY A 164 1.65 16.37 25.62
N LYS A 165 0.97 15.79 24.62
CA LYS A 165 -0.03 16.53 23.83
C LYS A 165 -1.26 15.66 23.51
N MET A 166 -2.16 15.55 24.49
CA MET A 166 -3.55 15.18 24.23
C MET A 166 -4.22 16.31 23.45
N ASN A 167 -4.80 16.03 22.29
CA ASN A 167 -5.81 16.91 21.69
C ASN A 167 -7.14 16.60 22.39
N GLU A 168 -7.84 17.61 22.89
CA GLU A 168 -9.03 17.48 23.74
C GLU A 168 -10.31 17.01 23.00
N ASP A 169 -10.22 16.61 21.72
CA ASP A 169 -11.39 16.39 20.85
C ASP A 169 -11.71 14.93 20.49
N GLU A 170 -11.06 13.92 21.08
CA GLU A 170 -11.44 12.50 20.90
C GLU A 170 -11.90 11.88 22.22
N HIS A 171 -13.16 12.12 22.57
CA HIS A 171 -13.84 11.47 23.68
C HIS A 171 -14.63 10.25 23.18
N ASP A 172 -13.91 9.16 22.90
CA ASP A 172 -14.49 7.82 22.90
C ASP A 172 -13.60 6.94 23.78
N GLY A 173 -14.15 6.50 24.91
CA GLY A 173 -13.41 6.00 26.07
C GLY A 173 -12.77 4.63 25.88
N ASN A 174 -11.79 4.51 24.98
CA ASN A 174 -10.91 3.35 24.89
C ASN A 174 -9.48 3.75 25.30
N PRO A 175 -8.99 3.34 26.48
CA PRO A 175 -7.63 3.62 26.91
C PRO A 175 -6.64 2.76 26.09
N SER A 176 -5.46 3.31 25.78
CA SER A 176 -4.33 2.63 25.11
C SER A 176 -4.50 2.32 23.61
N GLY A 177 -4.58 3.35 22.76
CA GLY A 177 -4.61 3.20 21.30
C GLY A 177 -3.22 3.04 20.66
N VAL A 178 -3.16 2.42 19.48
CA VAL A 178 -1.99 2.42 18.58
C VAL A 178 -1.98 3.70 17.74
N LYS A 179 -0.79 4.29 17.54
CA LYS A 179 -0.63 5.43 16.64
C LYS A 179 -1.03 5.05 15.20
N ASP A 180 -1.76 5.93 14.52
CA ASP A 180 -2.16 5.73 13.12
C ASP A 180 -0.91 5.68 12.20
N PRO A 181 -0.68 4.61 11.43
CA PRO A 181 0.44 4.50 10.51
C PRO A 181 0.54 5.64 9.48
N TYR A 182 -0.59 6.21 9.04
CA TYR A 182 -0.59 7.35 8.11
C TYR A 182 -0.22 8.67 8.81
N CYS A 183 -0.47 8.80 10.12
CA CYS A 183 0.04 9.92 10.90
C CYS A 183 1.54 9.77 11.16
N LEU A 184 2.02 8.54 11.42
CA LEU A 184 3.46 8.25 11.52
C LEU A 184 4.19 8.58 10.21
N LEU A 185 3.61 8.17 9.07
CA LEU A 185 4.13 8.51 7.75
C LEU A 185 4.27 10.02 7.56
N GLU A 186 3.27 10.80 7.96
CA GLU A 186 3.31 12.27 7.87
C GLU A 186 4.51 12.84 8.62
N SER A 187 4.77 12.34 9.84
CA SER A 187 5.93 12.74 10.64
C SER A 187 7.25 12.38 9.95
N PHE A 188 7.38 11.16 9.43
CA PHE A 188 8.60 10.73 8.71
C PHE A 188 8.87 11.59 7.48
N GLN A 189 7.83 11.93 6.71
CA GLN A 189 7.95 12.79 5.53
C GLN A 189 8.35 14.21 5.91
N LYS A 190 7.76 14.79 6.97
CA LYS A 190 8.11 16.14 7.44
C LYS A 190 9.54 16.23 7.99
N GLU A 191 9.98 15.20 8.71
CA GLU A 191 11.36 15.12 9.20
C GLU A 191 12.37 15.01 8.05
N GLY A 192 12.06 14.18 7.04
CA GLY A 192 12.92 13.99 5.86
C GLY A 192 12.96 15.20 4.91
N ALA A 193 11.87 15.95 4.79
CA ALA A 193 11.76 17.09 3.86
C ALA A 193 12.44 18.38 4.34
N GLY A 194 12.74 18.48 5.65
CA GLY A 194 13.24 19.70 6.29
C GLY A 194 12.21 20.86 6.31
N LYS A 195 12.50 21.92 7.07
CA LYS A 195 11.56 23.05 7.34
C LYS A 195 11.02 23.80 6.09
N ARG A 196 11.55 23.55 4.89
CA ARG A 196 11.19 24.31 3.67
C ARG A 196 10.13 23.62 2.79
N ASN A 197 9.79 22.36 3.04
CA ASN A 197 8.93 21.53 2.16
C ASN A 197 7.83 20.76 2.92
N THR A 198 7.48 21.18 4.14
CA THR A 198 6.55 20.43 5.03
C THR A 198 5.12 20.32 4.50
N ASP A 199 4.70 21.20 3.59
CA ASP A 199 3.36 21.22 3.00
C ASP A 199 3.17 20.17 1.88
N LEU A 200 4.20 19.36 1.61
CA LEU A 200 4.20 18.36 0.53
C LEU A 200 4.00 16.91 1.02
N ALA A 201 3.60 16.72 2.28
CA ALA A 201 3.36 15.38 2.81
C ALA A 201 2.26 14.66 2.01
N VAL A 202 2.54 13.43 1.61
CA VAL A 202 1.64 12.56 0.83
C VAL A 202 1.09 11.49 1.75
N ILE A 203 -0.14 11.69 2.21
CA ILE A 203 -0.79 10.84 3.23
C ILE A 203 -2.19 10.34 2.83
N ASN A 204 -2.62 10.68 1.60
CA ASN A 204 -3.87 10.23 0.99
C ASN A 204 -3.82 10.36 -0.54
N GLY A 205 -4.78 9.74 -1.23
CA GLY A 205 -4.85 9.76 -2.70
C GLY A 205 -4.94 11.16 -3.33
N GLY A 206 -5.61 12.13 -2.70
CA GLY A 206 -5.69 13.50 -3.21
C GLY A 206 -4.35 14.23 -3.16
N SER A 207 -3.62 14.07 -2.05
CA SER A 207 -2.25 14.58 -1.90
C SER A 207 -1.28 13.90 -2.87
N ALA A 208 -1.45 12.59 -3.13
CA ALA A 208 -0.62 11.86 -4.08
C ALA A 208 -0.81 12.35 -5.52
N ILE A 209 -2.05 12.58 -5.94
CA ILE A 209 -2.35 13.14 -7.28
C ILE A 209 -1.73 14.54 -7.41
N SER A 210 -1.90 15.39 -6.40
CA SER A 210 -1.34 16.76 -6.39
C SER A 210 0.18 16.75 -6.44
N ALA A 211 0.82 15.90 -5.65
CA ALA A 211 2.26 15.69 -5.64
C ALA A 211 2.78 15.20 -7.00
N TYR A 212 2.11 14.24 -7.61
CA TYR A 212 2.48 13.74 -8.94
C TYR A 212 2.32 14.83 -10.02
N HIS A 213 1.27 15.65 -9.97
CA HIS A 213 1.12 16.81 -10.86
C HIS A 213 2.27 17.80 -10.69
N THR A 214 2.68 18.08 -9.46
CA THR A 214 3.83 18.95 -9.17
C THR A 214 5.12 18.37 -9.76
N LEU A 215 5.33 17.05 -9.77
CA LEU A 215 6.49 16.42 -10.44
C LEU A 215 6.52 16.67 -11.95
N GLN A 216 5.37 16.86 -12.59
CA GLN A 216 5.28 17.18 -14.02
C GLN A 216 5.67 18.62 -14.34
N CYS A 217 5.77 19.50 -13.33
CA CYS A 217 6.27 20.86 -13.51
C CYS A 217 7.79 20.84 -13.71
N LYS A 218 8.26 21.45 -14.80
CA LYS A 218 9.71 21.56 -15.11
C LYS A 218 10.46 22.55 -14.23
N THR A 219 9.74 23.40 -13.50
CA THR A 219 10.28 24.53 -12.74
C THR A 219 10.56 24.22 -11.28
N ILE A 220 10.23 23.03 -10.79
CA ILE A 220 10.52 22.63 -9.40
C ILE A 220 12.02 22.38 -9.21
N THR A 221 12.53 22.67 -8.01
CA THR A 221 13.93 22.42 -7.67
C THR A 221 14.23 20.92 -7.59
N THR A 222 15.49 20.55 -7.74
CA THR A 222 15.93 19.14 -7.59
C THR A 222 15.60 18.59 -6.21
N ASP A 223 15.84 19.35 -5.15
CA ASP A 223 15.56 18.92 -3.77
C ASP A 223 14.06 18.71 -3.54
N ALA A 224 13.21 19.61 -4.06
CA ALA A 224 11.75 19.45 -3.97
C ALA A 224 11.28 18.22 -4.77
N ARG A 225 11.86 17.98 -5.94
CA ARG A 225 11.57 16.80 -6.77
C ARG A 225 11.89 15.51 -6.02
N VAL A 226 13.09 15.39 -5.45
CA VAL A 226 13.51 14.22 -4.68
C VAL A 226 12.63 14.03 -3.45
N ALA A 227 12.28 15.11 -2.73
CA ALA A 227 11.38 15.02 -1.57
C ALA A 227 9.98 14.51 -1.93
N ILE A 228 9.42 14.98 -3.05
CA ILE A 228 8.11 14.52 -3.53
C ILE A 228 8.18 13.06 -4.01
N GLU A 229 9.22 12.69 -4.75
CA GLU A 229 9.43 11.31 -5.21
C GLU A 229 9.49 10.37 -4.00
N ASN A 230 10.32 10.66 -3.00
CA ASN A 230 10.42 9.86 -1.77
C ASN A 230 9.08 9.76 -1.04
N SER A 231 8.33 10.87 -0.93
CA SER A 231 7.03 10.89 -0.25
C SER A 231 6.00 10.00 -0.97
N LEU A 232 5.97 10.04 -2.31
CA LEU A 232 5.12 9.16 -3.11
C LEU A 232 5.48 7.69 -2.94
N LEU A 233 6.79 7.36 -2.96
CA LEU A 233 7.26 5.99 -2.79
C LEU A 233 6.89 5.42 -1.41
N GLN A 234 7.13 6.19 -0.34
CA GLN A 234 6.75 5.82 1.02
C GLN A 234 5.24 5.61 1.17
N TYR A 235 4.42 6.51 0.59
CA TYR A 235 2.96 6.38 0.62
C TYR A 235 2.48 5.12 -0.11
N CYS A 236 2.99 4.88 -1.33
CA CYS A 236 2.66 3.68 -2.11
C CYS A 236 3.07 2.37 -1.40
N GLU A 237 4.23 2.39 -0.75
CA GLU A 237 4.69 1.24 0.03
C GLU A 237 3.80 1.01 1.26
N LEU A 238 3.42 2.07 1.99
CA LEU A 238 2.53 1.94 3.15
C LEU A 238 1.14 1.42 2.74
N ASP A 239 0.55 1.88 1.62
CA ASP A 239 -0.73 1.35 1.13
C ASP A 239 -0.64 -0.16 0.84
N THR A 240 0.49 -0.61 0.28
CA THR A 240 0.74 -2.05 0.03
C THR A 240 0.92 -2.81 1.34
N LEU A 241 1.71 -2.27 2.27
CA LEU A 241 1.96 -2.87 3.57
C LEU A 241 0.68 -2.94 4.42
N ALA A 242 -0.19 -1.93 4.34
CA ALA A 242 -1.48 -1.90 5.01
C ALA A 242 -2.40 -3.05 4.56
N MET A 243 -2.41 -3.37 3.25
CA MET A 243 -3.14 -4.54 2.75
C MET A 243 -2.61 -5.83 3.37
N VAL A 244 -1.27 -5.96 3.46
CA VAL A 244 -0.61 -7.13 4.06
C VAL A 244 -0.93 -7.23 5.55
N MET A 245 -0.83 -6.12 6.30
CA MET A 245 -1.16 -6.06 7.72
C MET A 245 -2.60 -6.50 7.98
N ILE A 246 -3.57 -5.99 7.22
CA ILE A 246 -4.98 -6.36 7.41
C ILE A 246 -5.19 -7.86 7.13
N VAL A 247 -4.60 -8.41 6.06
CA VAL A 247 -4.69 -9.85 5.77
C VAL A 247 -4.01 -10.69 6.86
N GLN A 248 -2.86 -10.26 7.38
CA GLN A 248 -2.18 -10.94 8.48
C GLN A 248 -3.01 -10.91 9.77
N ALA A 249 -3.69 -9.80 10.07
CA ALA A 249 -4.61 -9.72 11.19
C ALA A 249 -5.77 -10.70 11.03
N TRP A 250 -6.44 -10.71 9.87
CA TRP A 250 -7.53 -11.66 9.60
C TRP A 250 -7.10 -13.11 9.74
N ARG A 251 -5.89 -13.45 9.27
CA ARG A 251 -5.32 -14.79 9.50
C ARG A 251 -5.05 -15.07 10.98
N GLY A 252 -4.54 -14.08 11.72
CA GLY A 252 -4.33 -14.21 13.17
C GLY A 252 -5.63 -14.49 13.92
N PHE A 253 -6.72 -13.79 13.58
CA PHE A 253 -8.03 -14.02 14.21
C PHE A 253 -8.54 -15.45 13.99
N LEU A 254 -8.37 -15.98 12.77
CA LEU A 254 -8.74 -17.36 12.46
C LEU A 254 -7.87 -18.40 13.21
N GLU A 255 -6.60 -18.09 13.45
CA GLU A 255 -5.66 -18.95 14.20
C GLU A 255 -5.93 -18.93 15.71
N GLU A 256 -6.53 -17.87 16.26
CA GLU A 256 -6.89 -17.73 17.69
C GLU A 256 -8.22 -18.39 18.05
N ASP A 257 -9.13 -18.52 17.07
CA ASP A 257 -10.45 -19.15 17.24
C ASP A 257 -10.42 -20.71 17.14
N GLU A 258 -9.28 -21.31 16.73
CA GLU A 258 -9.04 -22.76 16.64
C GLU A 258 -8.46 -23.36 17.93
#